data_AF-A0A926E4Y0-F1
#
_entry.id   AF-A0A926E4Y0-F1
#
_cell.length_a   1.000
_cell.length_b   1.000
_cell.length_c   1.000
_cell.angle_alpha   90.00
_cell.angle_beta   90.00
_cell.angle_gamma   90.00
#
_symmetry.space_group_name_H-M   'P 1'
#
loop_
_entity.id
_entity.type
_entity.pdbx_description
1 polymer ?
#
loop_
_entity_poly.entity_id
_entity_poly.type
_entity_poly.pdbx_seq_one_letter_code
_entity_poly.pdbx_strand_id
1 'polypeptide(L)'
;MRKRKSALEAVKVQSAGKPFFRRISRKETEQMNKGFWHGIAGVVTVAVIGVAAWQFISLHERVHTLEEEMNVLLAQTQVINSQLAEINASSDKPEESGSQTVDMAGFQEALNGIGNFEQGTAGSSLKAYIAAAGLLDWLHDVGTLPTQEMEEQTYHYLNALDAVQQENFSANFDTIRQAAEQIADGTDEAKGMLTDAGNPQKYDSYSRADLDTAAGIIQKAIDGEKAA
;
A
#
# COMPACT_ATOMS: atom_id res chain seq x y z
N MET A 1 66.78 17.05 57.79
CA MET A 1 66.90 16.40 56.46
C MET A 1 67.63 15.07 56.59
N ARG A 2 67.00 13.99 56.09
CA ARG A 2 67.55 12.70 55.58
C ARG A 2 68.55 11.88 56.41
N LYS A 3 68.19 10.61 56.65
CA LYS A 3 68.81 9.34 56.17
C LYS A 3 68.52 8.24 57.22
N ARG A 4 67.57 7.33 56.99
CA ARG A 4 67.64 6.04 56.26
C ARG A 4 68.79 5.10 56.69
N LYS A 5 68.33 4.00 57.31
CA LYS A 5 68.63 2.58 57.03
C LYS A 5 69.70 1.86 57.86
N SER A 6 69.30 0.64 58.23
CA SER A 6 70.10 -0.58 58.39
C SER A 6 70.47 -1.02 59.80
N ALA A 7 69.55 -1.76 60.41
CA ALA A 7 69.85 -2.99 61.15
C ALA A 7 69.05 -4.09 60.43
N LEU A 8 69.61 -4.89 59.53
CA LEU A 8 70.52 -6.02 59.76
C LEU A 8 70.21 -6.83 61.02
N GLU A 9 69.58 -7.98 60.73
CA GLU A 9 69.87 -9.30 61.29
C GLU A 9 69.63 -9.58 62.77
N ALA A 10 68.56 -10.35 63.01
CA ALA A 10 68.42 -11.47 63.96
C ALA A 10 66.92 -11.85 63.87
N VAL A 11 66.42 -13.07 63.66
CA VAL A 11 66.88 -14.43 63.88
C VAL A 11 66.05 -15.33 62.96
N LYS A 12 66.69 -16.37 62.42
CA LYS A 12 66.12 -17.48 61.67
C LYS A 12 65.37 -18.44 62.62
N VAL A 13 64.06 -18.62 62.48
CA VAL A 13 63.37 -19.85 62.94
C VAL A 13 62.26 -20.24 61.97
N GLN A 14 62.35 -21.50 61.56
CA GLN A 14 61.57 -22.26 60.61
C GLN A 14 60.33 -22.86 61.31
N SER A 15 59.12 -22.70 60.78
CA SER A 15 58.06 -23.72 60.96
C SER A 15 57.00 -23.60 59.88
N ALA A 16 56.67 -24.75 59.29
CA ALA A 16 55.79 -24.92 58.15
C ALA A 16 54.31 -24.87 58.56
N GLY A 17 53.51 -24.07 57.84
CA GLY A 17 52.06 -24.11 57.88
C GLY A 17 51.52 -23.98 56.45
N LYS A 18 50.98 -25.06 55.89
CA LYS A 18 50.39 -25.10 54.54
C LYS A 18 49.15 -24.20 54.46
N PRO A 19 48.96 -23.37 53.41
CA PRO A 19 47.71 -22.65 53.24
C PRO A 19 46.60 -23.61 52.79
N PHE A 20 45.56 -23.68 53.62
CA PHE A 20 44.30 -24.39 53.40
C PHE A 20 43.50 -23.67 52.29
N PHE A 21 43.85 -23.89 51.02
CA PHE A 21 42.97 -23.55 49.91
C PHE A 21 42.16 -24.79 49.53
N ARG A 22 40.87 -24.76 49.91
CA ARG A 22 39.86 -25.73 49.51
C ARG A 22 39.77 -25.69 47.98
N ARG A 23 40.31 -26.70 47.30
CA ARG A 23 40.21 -26.86 45.85
C ARG A 23 38.75 -27.17 45.53
N ILE A 24 37.99 -26.16 45.08
CA ILE A 24 36.65 -26.38 44.52
C ILE A 24 36.82 -27.36 43.35
N SER A 25 36.17 -28.50 43.45
CA SER A 25 36.33 -29.61 42.50
C SER A 25 35.60 -29.27 41.21
N ARG A 26 36.25 -29.56 40.07
CA ARG A 26 35.71 -29.41 38.70
C ARG A 26 34.32 -30.06 38.49
N LYS A 27 33.92 -30.96 39.40
CA LYS A 27 32.60 -31.62 39.40
C LYS A 27 31.46 -30.72 39.91
N GLU A 28 31.73 -29.70 40.74
CA GLU A 28 30.69 -28.78 41.25
C GLU A 28 30.26 -27.75 40.20
N THR A 29 31.16 -27.35 39.30
CA THR A 29 30.84 -26.41 38.20
C THR A 29 29.97 -27.03 37.11
N GLU A 30 30.02 -28.36 36.92
CA GLU A 30 29.17 -29.06 35.95
C GLU A 30 27.72 -29.24 36.43
N GLN A 31 27.50 -29.38 37.74
CA GLN A 31 26.15 -29.47 38.30
C GLN A 31 25.43 -28.13 38.30
N MET A 32 26.13 -27.03 38.62
CA MET A 32 25.56 -25.67 38.54
C MET A 32 25.12 -25.29 37.12
N ASN A 33 25.85 -25.73 36.09
CA ASN A 33 25.54 -25.39 34.72
C ASN A 33 24.24 -26.09 34.25
N LYS A 34 24.04 -27.37 34.59
CA LYS A 34 22.84 -28.12 34.16
C LYS A 34 21.54 -27.54 34.72
N GLY A 35 21.52 -27.17 36.00
CA GLY A 35 20.34 -26.57 36.63
C GLY A 35 19.99 -25.18 36.06
N PHE A 36 21.02 -24.38 35.75
CA PHE A 36 20.85 -23.05 35.16
C PHE A 36 20.29 -23.11 33.73
N TRP A 37 20.82 -24.00 32.89
CA TRP A 37 20.32 -24.18 31.52
C TRP A 37 18.90 -24.75 31.46
N HIS A 38 18.53 -25.64 32.38
CA HIS A 38 17.14 -26.15 32.47
C HIS A 38 16.16 -25.06 32.93
N GLY A 39 16.58 -24.17 33.83
CA GLY A 39 15.76 -23.02 34.25
C GLY A 39 15.49 -22.03 33.11
N ILE A 40 16.53 -21.71 32.32
CA ILE A 40 16.40 -20.81 31.16
C ILE A 40 15.51 -21.44 30.07
N ALA A 41 15.70 -22.72 29.76
CA ALA A 41 14.87 -23.42 28.77
C ALA A 41 13.38 -23.42 29.14
N GLY A 42 13.05 -23.55 30.44
CA GLY A 42 11.68 -23.45 30.93
C GLY A 42 11.07 -22.07 30.71
N VAL A 43 11.80 -21.00 31.03
CA VAL A 43 11.32 -19.61 30.86
C VAL A 43 11.11 -19.26 29.38
N VAL A 44 12.02 -19.69 28.50
CA VAL A 44 11.88 -19.47 27.05
C VAL A 44 10.65 -20.20 26.50
N THR A 45 10.40 -21.42 26.95
CA THR A 45 9.23 -22.20 26.49
C THR A 45 7.91 -21.54 26.89
N VAL A 46 7.80 -21.06 28.13
CA VAL A 46 6.61 -20.33 28.61
C VAL A 46 6.43 -19.02 27.85
N ALA A 47 7.51 -18.29 27.55
CA ALA A 47 7.45 -17.06 26.78
C ALA A 47 6.97 -17.29 25.34
N VAL A 48 7.48 -18.33 24.66
CA VAL A 48 7.06 -18.67 23.29
C VAL A 48 5.59 -19.08 23.25
N ILE A 49 5.13 -19.90 24.21
CA ILE A 49 3.72 -20.29 24.31
C ILE A 49 2.83 -19.08 24.61
N GLY A 50 3.26 -18.17 25.48
CA GLY A 50 2.55 -16.93 25.79
C GLY A 50 2.41 -16.01 24.57
N VAL A 51 3.47 -15.85 23.78
CA VAL A 51 3.43 -15.06 22.53
C VAL A 51 2.52 -15.71 21.50
N ALA A 52 2.58 -17.05 21.34
CA ALA A 52 1.69 -17.75 20.43
C ALA A 52 0.21 -17.64 20.84
N ALA A 53 -0.08 -17.75 22.14
CA ALA A 53 -1.43 -17.56 22.67
C ALA A 53 -1.92 -16.12 22.49
N TRP A 54 -1.05 -15.12 22.74
CA TRP A 54 -1.38 -13.72 22.50
C TRP A 54 -1.63 -13.40 21.02
N GLN A 55 -0.80 -13.94 20.12
CA GLN A 55 -1.02 -13.82 18.67
C GLN A 55 -2.32 -14.49 18.23
N PHE A 56 -2.67 -15.65 18.80
CA PHE A 56 -3.92 -16.34 18.48
C PHE A 56 -5.16 -15.57 18.98
N ILE A 57 -5.11 -15.00 20.18
CA ILE A 57 -6.19 -14.16 20.73
C ILE A 57 -6.34 -12.88 19.89
N SER A 58 -5.23 -12.22 19.56
CA SER A 58 -5.24 -11.03 18.70
C SER A 58 -5.74 -11.33 17.29
N LEU A 59 -5.41 -12.50 16.74
CA LEU A 59 -5.93 -12.94 15.44
C LEU A 59 -7.43 -13.24 15.51
N HIS A 60 -7.90 -13.84 16.60
CA HIS A 60 -9.32 -14.15 16.81
C HIS A 60 -10.19 -12.88 16.93
N GLU A 61 -9.71 -11.85 17.63
CA GLU A 61 -10.38 -10.55 17.69
C GLU A 61 -10.51 -9.91 16.31
N ARG A 62 -9.44 -9.95 15.51
CA ARG A 62 -9.42 -9.39 14.15
C ARG A 62 -10.37 -10.14 13.20
N VAL A 63 -10.46 -11.47 13.31
CA VAL A 63 -11.41 -12.26 12.52
C VAL A 63 -12.85 -11.90 12.86
N HIS A 64 -13.16 -11.71 14.15
CA HIS A 64 -14.52 -11.36 14.59
C HIS A 64 -14.95 -9.97 14.10
N THR A 65 -14.03 -8.99 14.10
CA THR A 65 -14.29 -7.66 13.54
C THR A 65 -14.51 -7.70 12.02
N LEU A 66 -13.73 -8.52 11.31
CA LEU A 66 -13.87 -8.68 9.85
C LEU A 66 -15.19 -9.38 9.46
N GLU A 67 -15.68 -10.33 10.26
CA GLU A 67 -16.97 -10.97 10.01
C GLU A 67 -18.14 -10.00 10.21
N GLU A 68 -18.06 -9.10 11.18
CA GLU A 68 -19.06 -8.04 11.37
C GLU A 68 -19.04 -7.02 10.21
N GLU A 69 -17.87 -6.59 9.77
CA GLU A 69 -17.72 -5.69 8.62
C GLU A 69 -18.22 -6.35 7.31
N MET A 70 -17.93 -7.64 7.10
CA MET A 70 -18.43 -8.39 5.96
C MET A 70 -19.96 -8.52 5.98
N ASN A 71 -20.56 -8.75 7.15
CA ASN A 71 -22.02 -8.83 7.28
C ASN A 71 -22.71 -7.47 7.04
N VAL A 72 -22.09 -6.37 7.48
CA VAL A 72 -22.56 -5.02 7.19
C VAL A 72 -22.48 -4.71 5.69
N LEU A 73 -21.37 -5.09 5.03
CA LEU A 73 -21.22 -4.94 3.57
C LEU A 73 -22.25 -5.74 2.79
N LEU A 74 -22.49 -7.01 3.17
CA LEU A 74 -23.52 -7.84 2.53
C LEU A 74 -24.93 -7.26 2.71
N ALA A 75 -25.23 -6.70 3.89
CA ALA A 75 -26.50 -6.02 4.12
C ALA A 75 -26.63 -4.74 3.27
N GLN A 76 -25.55 -3.97 3.11
CA GLN A 76 -25.53 -2.79 2.23
C GLN A 76 -25.73 -3.18 0.75
N THR A 77 -25.08 -4.24 0.28
CA THR A 77 -25.27 -4.75 -1.09
C THR A 77 -26.73 -5.17 -1.35
N GLN A 78 -27.38 -5.80 -0.37
CA GLN A 78 -28.81 -6.14 -0.49
C GLN A 78 -29.70 -4.91 -0.60
N VAL A 79 -29.44 -3.89 0.23
CA VAL A 79 -30.18 -2.61 0.20
C VAL A 79 -30.01 -1.90 -1.14
N ILE A 80 -28.78 -1.88 -1.69
CA ILE A 80 -28.49 -1.30 -3.01
C ILE A 80 -29.27 -2.05 -4.10
N ASN A 81 -29.28 -3.38 -4.07
CA ASN A 81 -30.00 -4.18 -5.06
C ASN A 81 -31.53 -3.99 -4.98
N SER A 82 -32.10 -3.80 -3.78
CA SER A 82 -33.53 -3.47 -3.65
C SER A 82 -33.86 -2.07 -4.14
N GLN A 83 -33.00 -1.08 -3.87
CA GLN A 83 -33.19 0.29 -4.38
C GLN A 83 -33.04 0.32 -5.91
N LEU A 84 -32.12 -0.47 -6.47
CA LEU A 84 -31.97 -0.63 -7.92
C LEU A 84 -33.22 -1.28 -8.55
N ALA A 85 -33.84 -2.24 -7.87
CA ALA A 85 -35.11 -2.84 -8.33
C ALA A 85 -36.28 -1.84 -8.31
N GLU A 86 -36.33 -0.95 -7.31
CA GLU A 86 -37.35 0.11 -7.22
C GLU A 86 -37.13 1.24 -8.26
N ILE A 87 -35.88 1.59 -8.55
CA ILE A 87 -35.52 2.53 -9.63
C ILE A 87 -35.92 1.94 -10.99
N ASN A 88 -35.63 0.66 -11.23
CA ASN A 88 -36.00 -0.01 -12.47
C ASN A 88 -37.51 -0.24 -12.61
N ALA A 89 -38.25 -0.43 -11.51
CA ALA A 89 -39.71 -0.56 -11.53
C ALA A 89 -40.45 0.79 -11.66
N SER A 90 -39.81 1.91 -11.33
CA SER A 90 -40.36 3.25 -11.52
C SER A 90 -40.07 3.86 -12.91
N SER A 91 -39.21 3.21 -13.69
CA SER A 91 -38.82 3.63 -15.04
C SER A 91 -39.56 2.87 -16.15
N ASP A 92 -40.83 2.53 -15.94
CA ASP A 92 -41.67 1.90 -16.96
C ASP A 92 -42.39 2.98 -17.80
N LYS A 93 -41.64 3.63 -18.68
CA LYS A 93 -42.19 4.28 -19.88
C LYS A 93 -41.14 4.24 -21.00
N PRO A 94 -41.46 3.69 -22.19
CA PRO A 94 -40.47 3.43 -23.21
C PRO A 94 -40.17 4.71 -23.98
N GLU A 95 -39.03 5.32 -23.69
CA GLU A 95 -38.37 6.26 -24.60
C GLU A 95 -37.00 5.65 -24.95
N GLU A 96 -36.95 5.17 -26.18
CA GLU A 96 -35.76 4.72 -26.88
C GLU A 96 -34.76 5.89 -26.99
N SER A 97 -33.85 6.00 -26.03
CA SER A 97 -32.65 6.83 -26.16
C SER A 97 -31.56 6.19 -25.30
N GLY A 98 -30.52 5.69 -25.96
CA GLY A 98 -29.42 4.96 -25.33
C GLY A 98 -28.66 5.87 -24.36
N SER A 99 -29.06 5.86 -23.09
CA SER A 99 -28.22 6.32 -22.00
C SER A 99 -27.17 5.23 -21.74
N GLN A 100 -26.00 5.39 -22.36
CA GLN A 100 -24.82 4.62 -21.97
C GLN A 100 -24.44 5.08 -20.56
N THR A 101 -24.91 4.35 -19.55
CA THR A 101 -24.41 4.46 -18.18
C THR A 101 -22.89 4.36 -18.22
N VAL A 102 -22.19 5.38 -17.73
CA VAL A 102 -20.73 5.38 -17.77
C VAL A 102 -20.23 4.13 -17.01
N ASP A 103 -19.32 3.36 -17.62
CA ASP A 103 -18.70 2.21 -16.96
C ASP A 103 -17.87 2.70 -15.78
N MET A 104 -18.47 2.68 -14.59
CA MET A 104 -17.88 3.17 -13.35
C MET A 104 -16.65 2.37 -12.93
N ALA A 105 -16.62 1.08 -13.23
CA ALA A 105 -15.48 0.23 -12.87
C ALA A 105 -14.26 0.60 -13.73
N GLY A 106 -14.44 0.70 -15.06
CA GLY A 106 -13.40 1.15 -15.96
C GLY A 106 -12.93 2.58 -15.67
N PHE A 107 -13.86 3.47 -15.29
CA PHE A 107 -13.54 4.86 -14.94
C PHE A 107 -12.67 4.95 -13.69
N GLN A 108 -13.04 4.25 -12.61
CA GLN A 108 -12.25 4.23 -11.39
C GLN A 108 -10.88 3.60 -11.61
N GLU A 109 -10.77 2.54 -12.42
CA GLU A 109 -9.49 1.93 -12.75
C GLU A 109 -8.57 2.90 -13.49
N ALA A 110 -9.10 3.64 -14.47
CA ALA A 110 -8.36 4.67 -15.19
C ALA A 110 -7.86 5.79 -14.25
N LEU A 111 -8.70 6.27 -13.33
CA LEU A 111 -8.32 7.29 -12.37
C LEU A 111 -7.35 6.77 -11.28
N ASN A 112 -7.49 5.52 -10.86
CA ASN A 112 -6.54 4.86 -9.96
C ASN A 112 -5.16 4.74 -10.61
N GLY A 113 -5.10 4.44 -11.91
CA GLY A 113 -3.87 4.44 -12.69
C GLY A 113 -3.12 5.77 -12.63
N ILE A 114 -3.87 6.88 -12.55
CA ILE A 114 -3.31 8.24 -12.39
C ILE A 114 -2.82 8.48 -10.96
N GLY A 115 -3.63 8.15 -9.96
CA GLY A 115 -3.28 8.36 -8.56
C GLY A 115 -2.10 7.53 -8.07
N ASN A 116 -1.97 6.29 -8.56
CA ASN A 116 -0.94 5.34 -8.13
C ASN A 116 0.37 5.44 -8.91
N PHE A 117 0.49 6.39 -9.83
CA PHE A 117 1.74 6.64 -10.54
C PHE A 117 2.81 7.20 -9.58
N GLU A 118 4.01 6.62 -9.59
CA GLU A 118 5.13 7.07 -8.76
C GLU A 118 6.25 7.63 -9.65
N GLN A 119 6.39 8.96 -9.67
CA GLN A 119 7.47 9.64 -10.39
C GLN A 119 8.85 9.29 -9.80
N GLY A 120 9.85 9.15 -10.67
CA GLY A 120 11.25 8.98 -10.27
C GLY A 120 11.66 7.55 -9.88
N THR A 121 10.76 6.57 -10.02
CA THR A 121 11.09 5.14 -9.89
C THR A 121 11.61 4.58 -11.23
N ALA A 122 12.45 3.54 -11.18
CA ALA A 122 12.88 2.88 -12.41
C ALA A 122 11.65 2.34 -13.17
N GLY A 123 11.51 2.74 -14.44
CA GLY A 123 10.33 2.41 -15.26
C GLY A 123 9.12 3.32 -15.05
N SER A 124 9.26 4.48 -14.40
CA SER A 124 8.16 5.45 -14.26
C SER A 124 7.62 5.91 -15.62
N SER A 125 8.49 6.16 -16.60
CA SER A 125 8.05 6.46 -17.97
C SER A 125 7.13 5.36 -18.51
N LEU A 126 7.54 4.09 -18.40
CA LEU A 126 6.75 2.96 -18.89
C LEU A 126 5.39 2.84 -18.19
N LYS A 127 5.36 3.03 -16.86
CA LYS A 127 4.12 3.04 -16.07
C LYS A 127 3.18 4.17 -16.50
N ALA A 128 3.71 5.35 -16.85
CA ALA A 128 2.90 6.46 -17.34
C ALA A 128 2.22 6.11 -18.67
N TYR A 129 2.90 5.44 -19.61
CA TYR A 129 2.28 4.98 -20.86
C TYR A 129 1.23 3.87 -20.63
N ILE A 130 1.42 3.01 -19.63
CA ILE A 130 0.41 2.00 -19.27
C ILE A 130 -0.85 2.67 -18.70
N ALA A 131 -0.68 3.61 -17.77
CA ALA A 131 -1.81 4.36 -17.20
C ALA A 131 -2.52 5.20 -18.28
N ALA A 132 -1.75 5.82 -19.18
CA ALA A 132 -2.28 6.57 -20.31
C ALA A 132 -3.07 5.68 -21.29
N ALA A 133 -2.56 4.49 -21.62
CA ALA A 133 -3.29 3.53 -22.45
C ALA A 133 -4.60 3.08 -21.79
N GLY A 134 -4.60 2.82 -20.47
CA GLY A 134 -5.81 2.47 -19.72
C GLY A 134 -6.87 3.58 -19.74
N LEU A 135 -6.45 4.84 -19.58
CA LEU A 135 -7.35 6.00 -19.71
C LEU A 135 -7.96 6.08 -21.11
N LEU A 136 -7.14 5.91 -22.15
CA LEU A 136 -7.57 5.97 -23.54
C LEU A 136 -8.48 4.79 -23.93
N ASP A 137 -8.20 3.59 -23.44
CA ASP A 137 -9.04 2.41 -23.62
C ASP A 137 -10.42 2.60 -23.00
N TRP A 138 -10.47 3.16 -21.80
CA TRP A 138 -11.74 3.51 -21.15
C TRP A 138 -12.52 4.57 -21.94
N LEU A 139 -11.86 5.65 -22.39
CA LEU A 139 -12.49 6.68 -23.21
C LEU A 139 -13.09 6.10 -24.49
N HIS A 140 -12.36 5.17 -25.13
CA HIS A 140 -12.82 4.48 -26.32
C HIS A 140 -14.01 3.54 -26.02
N ASP A 141 -13.96 2.81 -24.90
CA ASP A 141 -15.02 1.89 -24.48
C ASP A 141 -16.34 2.61 -24.15
N VAL A 142 -16.27 3.78 -23.52
CA VAL A 142 -17.46 4.58 -23.20
C VAL A 142 -18.00 5.30 -24.44
N GLY A 143 -17.13 5.69 -25.37
CA GLY A 143 -17.53 6.40 -26.59
C GLY A 143 -18.00 7.82 -26.28
N THR A 144 -19.28 8.13 -26.51
CA THR A 144 -19.80 9.48 -26.26
C THR A 144 -20.17 9.65 -24.79
N LEU A 145 -19.29 10.27 -24.02
CA LEU A 145 -19.51 10.58 -22.61
C LEU A 145 -20.56 11.68 -22.42
N PRO A 146 -21.59 11.50 -21.56
CA PRO A 146 -22.33 12.63 -21.02
C PRO A 146 -21.40 13.45 -20.11
N THR A 147 -20.98 14.63 -20.60
CA THR A 147 -20.00 15.52 -19.95
C THR A 147 -20.33 15.78 -18.48
N GLN A 148 -21.61 15.96 -18.15
CA GLN A 148 -22.06 16.24 -16.79
C GLN A 148 -21.86 15.04 -15.83
N GLU A 149 -22.18 13.82 -16.27
CA GLU A 149 -22.03 12.63 -15.43
C GLU A 149 -20.54 12.37 -15.14
N MET A 150 -19.69 12.52 -16.16
CA MET A 150 -18.24 12.41 -15.97
C MET A 150 -17.70 13.49 -15.02
N GLU A 151 -18.17 14.74 -15.13
CA GLU A 151 -17.81 15.81 -14.20
C GLU A 151 -18.17 15.42 -12.76
N GLU A 152 -19.42 15.01 -12.51
CA GLU A 152 -19.89 14.60 -11.19
C GLU A 152 -19.08 13.42 -10.62
N GLN A 153 -18.84 12.38 -11.42
CA GLN A 153 -18.10 11.20 -10.97
C GLN A 153 -16.62 11.49 -10.71
N THR A 154 -15.98 12.31 -11.55
CA THR A 154 -14.59 12.76 -11.33
C THR A 154 -14.49 13.53 -10.02
N TYR A 155 -15.44 14.45 -9.79
CA TYR A 155 -15.53 15.19 -8.54
C TYR A 155 -15.71 14.28 -7.33
N HIS A 156 -16.62 13.31 -7.41
CA HIS A 156 -16.85 12.36 -6.33
C HIS A 156 -15.62 11.52 -6.02
N TYR A 157 -14.93 11.03 -7.05
CA TYR A 157 -13.70 10.26 -6.90
C TYR A 157 -12.60 11.08 -6.20
N LEU A 158 -12.29 12.28 -6.70
CA LEU A 158 -11.21 13.09 -6.13
C LEU A 158 -11.51 13.51 -4.68
N ASN A 159 -12.77 13.81 -4.34
CA ASN A 159 -13.16 14.15 -2.97
C ASN A 159 -13.13 12.95 -2.00
N ALA A 160 -13.15 11.72 -2.51
CA ALA A 160 -13.00 10.52 -1.68
C ALA A 160 -11.53 10.20 -1.34
N LEU A 161 -10.58 10.78 -2.08
CA LEU A 161 -9.15 10.65 -1.82
C LEU A 161 -8.73 11.48 -0.60
N ASP A 162 -7.74 10.99 0.15
CA ASP A 162 -7.09 11.80 1.18
C ASP A 162 -6.20 12.90 0.57
N ALA A 163 -5.75 13.85 1.40
CA ALA A 163 -4.98 15.00 0.92
C ALA A 163 -3.66 14.63 0.21
N VAL A 164 -3.00 13.55 0.65
CA VAL A 164 -1.75 13.08 0.03
C VAL A 164 -2.05 12.42 -1.31
N GLN A 165 -3.12 11.64 -1.38
CA GLN A 165 -3.59 11.02 -2.62
C GLN A 165 -4.03 12.06 -3.65
N GLN A 166 -4.70 13.14 -3.23
CA GLN A 166 -5.07 14.26 -4.10
C GLN A 166 -3.84 14.99 -4.65
N GLU A 167 -2.84 15.26 -3.81
CA GLU A 167 -1.57 15.88 -4.23
C GLU A 167 -0.84 15.00 -5.25
N ASN A 168 -0.74 13.70 -4.97
CA ASN A 168 -0.13 12.73 -5.89
C ASN A 168 -0.88 12.67 -7.22
N PHE A 169 -2.22 12.57 -7.18
CA PHE A 169 -3.04 12.56 -8.39
C PHE A 169 -2.78 13.81 -9.24
N SER A 170 -2.81 14.99 -8.63
CA SER A 170 -2.54 16.27 -9.32
C SER A 170 -1.14 16.30 -9.93
N ALA A 171 -0.11 15.90 -9.17
CA ALA A 171 1.28 15.87 -9.64
C ALA A 171 1.48 14.90 -10.81
N ASN A 172 0.74 13.79 -10.84
CA ASN A 172 0.85 12.73 -11.84
C ASN A 172 0.05 13.01 -13.11
N PHE A 173 -1.08 13.69 -12.97
CA PHE A 173 -2.05 13.88 -14.05
C PHE A 173 -1.40 14.49 -15.30
N ASP A 174 -0.58 15.53 -15.15
CA ASP A 174 0.07 16.19 -16.28
C ASP A 174 1.01 15.27 -17.06
N THR A 175 1.71 14.36 -16.36
CA THR A 175 2.62 13.40 -17.00
C THR A 175 1.83 12.35 -17.79
N ILE A 176 0.76 11.84 -17.21
CA ILE A 176 -0.07 10.80 -17.84
C ILE A 176 -0.87 11.39 -19.00
N ARG A 177 -1.37 12.61 -18.85
CA ARG A 177 -1.99 13.37 -19.93
C ARG A 177 -1.03 13.50 -21.10
N GLN A 178 0.18 14.01 -20.89
CA GLN A 178 1.18 14.12 -21.97
C GLN A 178 1.50 12.77 -22.64
N ALA A 179 1.56 11.68 -21.87
CA ALA A 179 1.75 10.35 -22.44
C ALA A 179 0.53 9.92 -23.29
N ALA A 180 -0.69 10.15 -22.83
CA ALA A 180 -1.92 9.86 -23.56
C ALA A 180 -2.02 10.67 -24.86
N GLU A 181 -1.62 11.94 -24.80
CA GLU A 181 -1.54 12.83 -25.96
C GLU A 181 -0.60 12.25 -27.03
N GLN A 182 0.60 11.79 -26.64
CA GLN A 182 1.55 11.18 -27.58
C GLN A 182 1.07 9.84 -28.16
N ILE A 183 0.36 9.04 -27.36
CA ILE A 183 -0.26 7.79 -27.82
C ILE A 183 -1.33 8.11 -28.87
N ALA A 184 -2.23 9.05 -28.59
CA ALA A 184 -3.29 9.47 -29.51
C ALA A 184 -2.73 10.08 -30.81
N ASP A 185 -1.62 10.82 -30.72
CA ASP A 185 -0.95 11.42 -31.88
C ASP A 185 -0.08 10.41 -32.67
N GLY A 186 0.13 9.21 -32.13
CA GLY A 186 0.87 8.14 -32.79
C GLY A 186 2.36 8.44 -33.00
N THR A 187 2.99 9.13 -32.04
CA THR A 187 4.41 9.49 -32.13
C THR A 187 5.32 8.25 -32.12
N ASP A 188 6.52 8.38 -32.67
CA ASP A 188 7.47 7.25 -32.69
C ASP A 188 8.00 6.93 -31.29
N GLU A 189 8.11 7.94 -30.43
CA GLU A 189 8.40 7.77 -29.00
C GLU A 189 7.31 6.94 -28.31
N ALA A 190 6.04 7.24 -28.55
CA ALA A 190 4.93 6.49 -27.97
C ALA A 190 4.93 5.04 -28.44
N LYS A 191 5.16 4.78 -29.74
CA LYS A 191 5.26 3.41 -30.27
C LYS A 191 6.38 2.61 -29.59
N GLY A 192 7.54 3.24 -29.39
CA GLY A 192 8.66 2.62 -28.67
C GLY A 192 8.29 2.26 -27.23
N MET A 193 7.74 3.22 -26.49
CA MET A 193 7.34 3.03 -25.09
C MET A 193 6.23 1.98 -24.94
N LEU A 194 5.25 1.98 -25.83
CA LEU A 194 4.17 1.00 -25.85
C LEU A 194 4.70 -0.41 -26.16
N THR A 195 5.65 -0.54 -27.08
CA THR A 195 6.31 -1.82 -27.37
C THR A 195 7.07 -2.33 -26.14
N ASP A 196 7.84 -1.46 -25.50
CA ASP A 196 8.58 -1.80 -24.28
C ASP A 196 7.64 -2.15 -23.10
N ALA A 197 6.44 -1.57 -23.07
CA ALA A 197 5.40 -1.84 -22.08
C ALA A 197 4.60 -3.13 -22.34
N GLY A 198 4.87 -3.85 -23.44
CA GLY A 198 4.12 -5.06 -23.81
C GLY A 198 2.82 -4.79 -24.56
N ASN A 199 2.70 -3.62 -25.18
CA ASN A 199 1.54 -3.11 -25.92
C ASN A 199 0.24 -3.14 -25.09
N PRO A 200 0.11 -2.23 -24.10
CA PRO A 200 -1.07 -2.21 -23.21
C PRO A 200 -2.35 -1.73 -23.90
N GLN A 201 -2.27 -1.16 -25.11
CA GLN A 201 -3.43 -0.65 -25.84
C GLN A 201 -4.38 -1.77 -26.25
N LYS A 202 -5.68 -1.57 -26.02
CA LYS A 202 -6.74 -2.42 -26.57
C LYS A 202 -7.08 -2.06 -28.02
N TYR A 203 -6.84 -0.82 -28.41
CA TYR A 203 -7.24 -0.26 -29.71
C TYR A 203 -6.07 0.29 -30.52
N ASP A 204 -6.21 0.30 -31.85
CA ASP A 204 -5.17 0.79 -32.77
C ASP A 204 -5.15 2.33 -32.90
N SER A 205 -6.21 3.01 -32.44
CA SER A 205 -6.35 4.46 -32.54
C SER A 205 -7.30 5.02 -31.49
N TYR A 206 -7.01 6.24 -31.05
CA TYR A 206 -7.83 6.96 -30.07
C TYR A 206 -8.24 8.34 -30.57
N SER A 207 -9.31 8.87 -29.99
CA SER A 207 -9.86 10.18 -30.34
C SER A 207 -9.18 11.27 -29.49
N ARG A 208 -8.52 12.21 -30.17
CA ARG A 208 -7.90 13.35 -29.48
C ARG A 208 -8.94 14.27 -28.83
N ALA A 209 -10.09 14.44 -29.46
CA ALA A 209 -11.16 15.27 -28.94
C ALA A 209 -11.76 14.71 -27.63
N ASP A 210 -11.90 13.39 -27.53
CA ASP A 210 -12.43 12.75 -26.33
C ASP A 210 -11.42 12.83 -25.18
N LEU A 211 -10.12 12.66 -25.49
CA LEU A 211 -9.03 12.90 -24.53
C LEU A 211 -9.02 14.34 -24.03
N ASP A 212 -9.08 15.33 -24.91
CA ASP A 212 -9.03 16.75 -24.53
C ASP A 212 -10.24 17.13 -23.66
N THR A 213 -11.42 16.58 -23.98
CA THR A 213 -12.64 16.78 -23.18
C THR A 213 -12.50 16.18 -21.78
N ALA A 214 -12.07 14.92 -21.70
CA ALA A 214 -11.82 14.22 -20.44
C ALA A 214 -10.77 14.92 -19.59
N ALA A 215 -9.66 15.34 -20.22
CA ALA A 215 -8.59 16.04 -19.55
C ALA A 215 -9.06 17.38 -18.97
N GLY A 216 -9.90 18.11 -19.71
CA GLY A 216 -10.51 19.35 -19.21
C GLY A 216 -11.41 19.14 -17.99
N ILE A 217 -12.20 18.07 -17.99
CA ILE A 217 -13.05 17.70 -16.83
C ILE A 217 -12.20 17.36 -15.61
N ILE A 218 -11.19 16.52 -15.79
CA ILE A 218 -10.28 16.12 -14.70
C ILE A 218 -9.51 17.32 -14.16
N GLN A 219 -9.02 18.21 -15.03
CA GLN A 219 -8.31 19.41 -14.62
C GLN A 219 -9.20 20.35 -13.79
N LYS A 220 -10.44 20.63 -14.24
CA LYS A 220 -11.40 21.41 -13.45
C LYS A 220 -11.62 20.80 -12.06
N ALA A 221 -11.74 19.48 -12.01
CA ALA A 221 -11.95 18.74 -10.76
C ALA A 221 -10.75 18.82 -9.81
N ILE A 222 -9.52 18.79 -10.34
CA ILE A 222 -8.29 19.05 -9.59
C ILE A 222 -8.28 20.48 -9.04
N ASP A 223 -8.70 21.47 -9.84
CA ASP A 223 -8.71 22.89 -9.48
C ASP A 223 -9.84 23.25 -8.48
N GLY A 224 -10.78 22.32 -8.25
CA GLY A 224 -11.92 22.49 -7.33
C GLY A 224 -13.07 23.34 -7.89
N GLU A 225 -13.08 23.61 -9.20
CA GLU A 225 -14.13 24.39 -9.88
C GLU A 225 -15.38 23.55 -10.17
N LYS A 226 -16.29 23.43 -9.20
CA LYS A 226 -17.52 22.64 -9.38
C LYS A 226 -18.24 23.04 -10.68
N ALA A 227 -18.66 22.05 -11.48
CA ALA A 227 -19.55 22.28 -12.61
C ALA A 227 -20.81 23.01 -12.10
N ALA A 228 -21.03 24.22 -12.63
CA ALA A 228 -22.08 25.14 -12.20
C ALA A 228 -23.45 24.77 -12.77
#